data_AF-A0A8S3IC59-F1
#
_entry.id   AF-A0A8S3IC59-F1
#
_cell.length_a   1.000
_cell.length_b   1.000
_cell.length_c   1.000
_cell.angle_alpha   90.00
_cell.angle_beta   90.00
_cell.angle_gamma   90.00
#
_symmetry.space_group_name_H-M   'P 1'
#
loop_
_entity.id
_entity.type
_entity.pdbx_description
1 polymer ?
#
loop_
_entity_poly.entity_id
_entity_poly.type
_entity_poly.pdbx_seq_one_letter_code
_entity_poly.pdbx_strand_id
1 'polypeptide(L)'
;KVRHHEILTNLFQGSIPEQDSNIYVQFEREHRKLQQSRITLERQIQDIRRELSGKEEKRRLLADELKRKDSLRNEYTDRLQEQLNGQNYEKYLEKLSNDVKQKQDEKGSLVGMERTYQKFINQVRSTLKADPCCPLCYRKFDKQSEGEQLMRDMELQIKGPEYRSKIDRDLGLLQEKFEKCLNLKSVNSQLQDLEETDIPTLKNQMKQLDKEIVELKNKQTDLEKELNDQITSPLEQCEQVKTDIIMLNKYVVERKDFETKITICQQ
;
A
#
# COMPACT_ATOMS: atom_id res chain seq x y z
N LYS A 1 26.23 14.64 -61.21
CA LYS A 1 25.83 13.75 -60.09
C LYS A 1 24.48 13.17 -60.44
N VAL A 2 24.37 11.84 -60.54
CA VAL A 2 23.12 11.15 -60.90
C VAL A 2 22.08 11.43 -59.80
N ARG A 3 21.00 12.12 -60.15
CA ARG A 3 20.04 12.76 -59.24
C ARG A 3 19.48 11.84 -58.15
N HIS A 4 19.45 10.53 -58.39
CA HIS A 4 18.85 9.53 -57.51
C HIS A 4 19.76 8.33 -57.21
N HIS A 5 21.05 8.38 -57.55
CA HIS A 5 21.92 7.19 -57.45
C HIS A 5 22.10 6.69 -56.02
N GLU A 6 22.28 7.57 -55.04
CA GLU A 6 22.41 7.16 -53.63
C GLU A 6 21.10 6.53 -53.10
N ILE A 7 19.94 7.11 -53.46
CA ILE A 7 18.62 6.60 -53.09
C ILE A 7 18.37 5.21 -53.69
N LEU A 8 18.65 5.05 -54.99
CA LEU A 8 18.45 3.78 -55.68
C LEU A 8 19.42 2.70 -55.17
N THR A 9 20.67 3.06 -54.90
CA THR A 9 21.66 2.15 -54.31
C THR A 9 21.24 1.69 -52.91
N ASN A 10 20.68 2.57 -52.09
CA ASN A 10 20.14 2.22 -50.77
C ASN A 10 18.88 1.36 -50.86
N LEU A 11 17.96 1.66 -51.80
CA LEU A 11 16.73 0.91 -52.02
C LEU A 11 16.97 -0.51 -52.56
N PHE A 12 17.97 -0.69 -53.43
CA PHE A 12 18.30 -1.97 -54.06
C PHE A 12 19.50 -2.68 -53.43
N GLN A 13 19.92 -2.29 -52.21
CA GLN A 13 21.00 -2.94 -51.46
C GLN A 13 22.31 -3.08 -52.25
N GLY A 14 22.72 -2.03 -52.95
CA GLY A 14 24.05 -1.94 -53.56
C GLY A 14 24.19 -2.45 -54.99
N SER A 15 23.18 -3.10 -55.59
CA SER A 15 23.21 -3.43 -57.03
C SER A 15 21.91 -3.02 -57.73
N ILE A 16 22.00 -1.97 -58.54
CA ILE A 16 20.93 -1.58 -59.46
C ILE A 16 20.88 -2.69 -60.53
N PRO A 17 19.73 -3.36 -60.76
CA PRO A 17 19.65 -4.43 -61.73
C PRO A 17 20.09 -3.96 -63.11
N GLU A 18 21.17 -4.54 -63.64
CA GLU A 18 21.70 -4.23 -64.97
C GLU A 18 20.78 -4.73 -66.10
N GLN A 19 19.80 -5.58 -65.79
CA GLN A 19 18.86 -6.13 -66.76
C GLN A 19 17.55 -5.32 -66.80
N ASP A 20 17.31 -4.75 -67.98
CA ASP A 20 16.22 -3.91 -68.47
C ASP A 20 14.77 -4.45 -68.30
N SER A 21 14.45 -5.25 -67.30
CA SER A 21 13.14 -5.91 -67.21
C SER A 21 12.43 -5.84 -65.87
N ASN A 22 13.08 -5.38 -64.79
CA ASN A 22 12.54 -5.66 -63.45
C ASN A 22 12.69 -4.53 -62.41
N ILE A 23 13.23 -3.36 -62.78
CA ILE A 23 13.47 -2.25 -61.83
C ILE A 23 12.16 -1.75 -61.22
N TYR A 24 11.13 -1.53 -62.06
CA TYR A 24 9.80 -1.10 -61.58
C TYR A 24 9.14 -2.13 -60.67
N VAL A 25 9.18 -3.41 -61.04
CA VAL A 25 8.57 -4.50 -60.28
C VAL A 25 9.30 -4.74 -58.95
N GLN A 26 10.62 -4.58 -58.91
CA GLN A 26 11.38 -4.62 -57.67
C GLN A 26 11.11 -3.40 -56.78
N PHE A 27 11.04 -2.20 -57.37
CA PHE A 27 10.66 -0.99 -56.63
C PHE A 27 9.27 -1.12 -55.99
N GLU A 28 8.26 -1.53 -56.75
CA GLU A 28 6.90 -1.77 -56.24
C GLU A 28 6.88 -2.82 -55.13
N ARG A 29 7.74 -3.85 -55.22
CA ARG A 29 7.86 -4.89 -54.20
C ARG A 29 8.44 -4.33 -52.89
N GLU A 30 9.55 -3.59 -52.96
CA GLU A 30 10.17 -3.01 -51.77
C GLU A 30 9.29 -1.91 -51.16
N HIS A 31 8.66 -1.08 -51.98
CA HIS A 31 7.69 -0.08 -51.52
C HIS A 31 6.51 -0.72 -50.77
N ARG A 32 5.92 -1.79 -51.32
CA ARG A 32 4.85 -2.54 -50.63
C ARG A 32 5.32 -3.19 -49.33
N LYS A 33 6.53 -3.76 -49.31
CA LYS A 33 7.11 -4.33 -48.08
C LYS A 33 7.24 -3.26 -47.00
N LEU A 34 7.81 -2.10 -47.33
CA LEU A 34 7.94 -0.98 -46.41
C LEU A 34 6.58 -0.49 -45.90
N GLN A 35 5.56 -0.41 -46.77
CA GLN A 35 4.20 -0.05 -46.37
C GLN A 35 3.58 -1.06 -45.40
N GLN A 36 3.75 -2.37 -45.63
CA GLN A 36 3.27 -3.42 -44.74
C GLN A 36 3.98 -3.40 -43.38
N SER A 37 5.30 -3.22 -43.39
CA SER A 37 6.10 -3.05 -42.17
C SER A 37 5.67 -1.82 -41.38
N ARG A 38 5.37 -0.69 -42.06
CA ARG A 38 4.84 0.53 -41.44
C ARG A 38 3.57 0.24 -40.64
N ILE A 39 2.57 -0.38 -41.28
CA ILE A 39 1.29 -0.70 -40.64
C ILE A 39 1.50 -1.62 -39.42
N THR A 40 2.43 -2.57 -39.54
CA THR A 40 2.74 -3.52 -38.47
C THR A 40 3.36 -2.81 -37.26
N LEU A 41 4.38 -1.98 -37.48
CA LEU A 41 5.04 -1.22 -36.41
C LEU A 41 4.12 -0.18 -35.79
N GLU A 42 3.33 0.55 -36.59
CA GLU A 42 2.32 1.49 -36.10
C GLU A 42 1.31 0.81 -35.17
N ARG A 43 0.87 -0.40 -35.53
CA ARG A 43 -0.02 -1.20 -34.68
C ARG A 43 0.65 -1.61 -33.36
N GLN A 44 1.90 -2.07 -33.41
CA GLN A 44 2.65 -2.43 -32.20
C GLN A 44 2.82 -1.23 -31.26
N ILE A 45 3.17 -0.05 -31.81
CA ILE A 45 3.25 1.20 -31.06
C ILE A 45 1.90 1.55 -30.45
N GLN A 46 0.80 1.41 -31.20
CA GLN A 46 -0.54 1.68 -30.69
C GLN A 46 -0.92 0.73 -29.54
N ASP A 47 -0.59 -0.56 -29.64
CA ASP A 47 -0.87 -1.55 -28.61
C ASP A 47 -0.08 -1.22 -27.32
N ILE A 48 1.19 -0.84 -27.43
CA ILE A 48 2.00 -0.39 -26.29
C ILE A 48 1.44 0.89 -25.67
N ARG A 49 0.99 1.86 -26.47
CA ARG A 49 0.36 3.10 -25.96
C ARG A 49 -0.90 2.80 -25.15
N ARG A 50 -1.72 1.83 -25.58
CA ARG A 50 -2.90 1.38 -24.82
C ARG A 50 -2.50 0.72 -23.51
N GLU A 51 -1.50 -0.15 -23.54
CA GLU A 51 -0.99 -0.80 -22.33
C GLU A 51 -0.42 0.21 -21.33
N LEU A 52 0.36 1.18 -21.81
CA LEU A 52 0.89 2.28 -21.00
C LEU A 52 -0.22 3.08 -20.34
N SER A 53 -1.24 3.48 -21.10
CA SER A 53 -2.38 4.23 -20.55
C SER A 53 -3.10 3.44 -19.45
N GLY A 54 -3.30 2.13 -19.64
CA GLY A 54 -3.90 1.26 -18.63
C GLY A 54 -3.03 1.14 -17.36
N LYS A 55 -1.71 0.99 -17.51
CA LYS A 55 -0.79 0.92 -16.36
C LYS A 55 -0.67 2.26 -15.64
N GLU A 56 -0.62 3.38 -16.36
CA GLU A 56 -0.56 4.72 -15.76
C GLU A 56 -1.84 5.04 -14.96
N GLU A 57 -3.01 4.64 -15.47
CA GLU A 57 -4.26 4.77 -14.73
C GLU A 57 -4.26 3.90 -13.47
N LYS A 58 -3.85 2.62 -13.59
CA LYS A 58 -3.71 1.73 -12.43
C LYS A 58 -2.76 2.31 -11.38
N ARG A 59 -1.67 2.94 -11.81
CA ARG A 59 -0.70 3.61 -10.93
C ARG A 59 -1.32 4.78 -10.19
N ARG A 60 -2.13 5.59 -10.87
CA ARG A 60 -2.88 6.70 -10.26
C ARG A 60 -3.83 6.18 -9.18
N LEU A 61 -4.62 5.16 -9.49
CA LEU A 61 -5.55 4.55 -8.53
C LEU A 61 -4.83 4.00 -7.29
N LEU A 62 -3.69 3.32 -7.48
CA LEU A 62 -2.88 2.83 -6.36
C LEU A 62 -2.30 3.99 -5.53
N ALA A 63 -1.89 5.08 -6.16
CA ALA A 63 -1.39 6.26 -5.45
C ALA A 63 -2.48 6.94 -4.60
N ASP A 64 -3.70 7.04 -5.14
CA ASP A 64 -4.85 7.57 -4.40
C ASP A 64 -5.22 6.67 -3.22
N GLU A 65 -5.22 5.35 -3.41
CA GLU A 65 -5.48 4.39 -2.33
C GLU A 65 -4.39 4.44 -1.26
N LEU A 66 -3.12 4.50 -1.65
CA LEU A 66 -2.00 4.67 -0.72
C LEU A 66 -2.17 5.95 0.11
N LYS A 67 -2.55 7.06 -0.51
CA LYS A 67 -2.81 8.33 0.18
C LYS A 67 -3.95 8.23 1.18
N ARG A 68 -5.03 7.51 0.86
CA ARG A 68 -6.14 7.25 1.79
C ARG A 68 -5.68 6.41 2.96
N LYS A 69 -4.93 5.34 2.71
CA LYS A 69 -4.39 4.43 3.74
C LYS A 69 -3.38 5.15 4.65
N ASP A 70 -2.52 5.99 4.10
CA ASP A 70 -1.61 6.85 4.88
C ASP A 70 -2.38 7.85 5.75
N SER A 71 -3.47 8.43 5.24
CA SER A 71 -4.33 9.34 6.00
C SER A 71 -5.03 8.62 7.16
N LEU A 72 -5.56 7.41 6.90
CA LEU A 72 -6.19 6.57 7.91
C LEU A 72 -5.20 6.11 8.98
N ARG A 73 -3.97 5.75 8.57
CA ARG A 73 -2.89 5.44 9.51
C ARG A 73 -2.67 6.62 10.45
N ASN A 74 -2.50 7.83 9.91
CA ASN A 74 -2.28 9.02 10.72
C ASN A 74 -3.44 9.28 11.69
N GLU A 75 -4.69 9.15 11.23
CA GLU A 75 -5.88 9.28 12.09
C GLU A 75 -5.86 8.28 13.27
N TYR A 76 -5.50 7.03 13.01
CA TYR A 76 -5.41 6.01 14.05
C TYR A 76 -4.23 6.24 15.00
N THR A 77 -3.09 6.68 14.47
CA THR A 77 -1.93 7.10 15.28
C THR A 77 -2.32 8.24 16.21
N ASP A 78 -2.99 9.28 15.72
CA ASP A 78 -3.39 10.45 16.50
C ASP A 78 -4.37 10.05 17.62
N ARG A 79 -5.38 9.23 17.30
CA ARG A 79 -6.33 8.69 18.29
C ARG A 79 -5.65 7.89 19.40
N LEU A 80 -4.67 7.06 19.03
CA LEU A 80 -3.91 6.28 20.01
C LEU A 80 -3.00 7.19 20.85
N GLN A 81 -2.35 8.18 20.24
CA GLN A 81 -1.48 9.11 20.96
C GLN A 81 -2.24 9.95 21.99
N GLU A 82 -3.43 10.45 21.65
CA GLU A 82 -4.28 11.23 22.56
C GLU A 82 -4.64 10.46 23.83
N GLN A 83 -4.89 9.15 23.71
CA GLN A 83 -5.32 8.31 24.84
C GLN A 83 -4.14 7.69 25.61
N LEU A 84 -3.06 7.32 24.90
CA LEU A 84 -1.91 6.61 25.47
C LEU A 84 -0.78 7.54 25.92
N ASN A 85 -0.84 8.84 25.61
CA ASN A 85 0.24 9.81 25.83
C ASN A 85 1.59 9.30 25.29
N GLY A 86 1.58 8.71 24.09
CA GLY A 86 2.76 8.18 23.42
C GLY A 86 3.30 6.86 23.97
N GLN A 87 2.61 6.20 24.90
CA GLN A 87 2.99 4.86 25.37
C GLN A 87 2.57 3.79 24.36
N ASN A 88 3.33 2.70 24.33
CA ASN A 88 2.95 1.51 23.57
C ASN A 88 1.64 0.93 24.12
N TYR A 89 0.69 0.65 23.24
CA TYR A 89 -0.66 0.19 23.57
C TYR A 89 -0.66 -1.05 24.48
N GLU A 90 0.09 -2.10 24.11
CA GLU A 90 0.10 -3.38 24.83
C GLU A 90 0.66 -3.21 26.25
N LYS A 91 1.79 -2.51 26.38
CA LYS A 91 2.41 -2.21 27.67
C LYS A 91 1.52 -1.34 28.54
N TYR A 92 0.83 -0.36 27.94
CA TYR A 92 -0.08 0.51 28.68
C TYR A 92 -1.31 -0.26 29.19
N LEU A 93 -1.90 -1.10 28.34
CA LEU A 93 -3.04 -1.94 28.71
C LEU A 93 -2.68 -2.92 29.83
N GLU A 94 -1.51 -3.56 29.76
CA GLU A 94 -1.02 -4.47 30.80
C GLU A 94 -0.83 -3.74 32.13
N LYS A 95 -0.18 -2.58 32.11
CA LYS A 95 0.01 -1.75 33.31
C LYS A 95 -1.34 -1.38 33.93
N LEU A 96 -2.29 -0.91 33.12
CA LEU A 96 -3.59 -0.47 33.58
C LEU A 96 -4.43 -1.62 34.14
N SER A 97 -4.34 -2.81 33.54
CA SER A 97 -4.93 -4.04 34.07
C SER A 97 -4.38 -4.38 35.46
N ASN A 98 -3.06 -4.31 35.63
CA ASN A 98 -2.40 -4.56 36.91
C ASN A 98 -2.78 -3.51 37.97
N ASP A 99 -2.83 -2.23 37.61
CA ASP A 99 -3.24 -1.14 38.50
C ASP A 99 -4.70 -1.31 38.97
N VAL A 100 -5.61 -1.68 38.06
CA VAL A 100 -7.02 -2.01 38.39
C VAL A 100 -7.07 -3.18 39.38
N LYS A 101 -6.36 -4.27 39.08
CA LYS A 101 -6.34 -5.46 39.94
C LYS A 101 -5.80 -5.13 41.34
N GLN A 102 -4.69 -4.41 41.43
CA GLN A 102 -4.11 -4.01 42.71
C GLN A 102 -5.09 -3.15 43.53
N LYS A 103 -5.81 -2.23 42.90
CA LYS A 103 -6.81 -1.39 43.58
C LYS A 103 -8.05 -2.15 43.99
N GLN A 104 -8.48 -3.14 43.21
CA GLN A 104 -9.55 -4.07 43.60
C GLN A 104 -9.15 -4.91 44.81
N ASP A 105 -7.92 -5.42 44.84
CA ASP A 105 -7.39 -6.19 45.97
C ASP A 105 -7.27 -5.32 47.24
N GLU A 106 -6.84 -4.06 47.10
CA GLU A 106 -6.82 -3.08 48.20
C GLU A 106 -8.23 -2.84 48.77
N LYS A 107 -9.22 -2.60 47.88
CA LYS A 107 -10.63 -2.43 48.28
C LYS A 107 -11.18 -3.68 48.97
N GLY A 108 -10.92 -4.86 48.40
CA GLY A 108 -11.35 -6.14 48.96
C GLY A 108 -10.77 -6.39 50.35
N SER A 109 -9.48 -6.13 50.52
CA SER A 109 -8.79 -6.24 51.81
C SER A 109 -9.36 -5.27 52.84
N LEU A 110 -9.62 -4.03 52.45
CA LEU A 110 -10.22 -3.02 53.32
C LEU A 110 -11.60 -3.44 53.83
N VAL A 111 -12.48 -3.84 52.92
CA VAL A 111 -13.85 -4.30 53.25
C VAL A 111 -13.80 -5.59 54.09
N GLY A 112 -12.87 -6.48 53.79
CA GLY A 112 -12.65 -7.71 54.57
C GLY A 112 -12.22 -7.43 56.01
N MET A 113 -11.22 -6.56 56.19
CA MET A 113 -10.75 -6.13 57.52
C MET A 113 -11.86 -5.44 58.30
N GLU A 114 -12.59 -4.52 57.67
CA GLU A 114 -13.71 -3.83 58.32
C GLU A 114 -14.77 -4.81 58.82
N ARG A 115 -15.23 -5.73 57.96
CA ARG A 115 -16.24 -6.73 58.35
C ARG A 115 -15.75 -7.61 59.49
N THR A 116 -14.46 -7.95 59.48
CA THR A 116 -13.82 -8.73 60.54
C THR A 116 -13.81 -7.98 61.86
N TYR A 117 -13.35 -6.72 61.88
CA TYR A 117 -13.39 -5.89 63.08
C TYR A 117 -14.82 -5.66 63.58
N GLN A 118 -15.78 -5.36 62.69
CA GLN A 118 -17.19 -5.21 63.06
C GLN A 118 -17.76 -6.48 63.70
N LYS A 119 -17.42 -7.66 63.17
CA LYS A 119 -17.82 -8.95 63.75
C LYS A 119 -17.26 -9.13 65.16
N PHE A 120 -15.97 -8.84 65.36
CA PHE A 120 -15.33 -8.94 66.67
C PHE A 120 -15.87 -7.91 67.67
N ILE A 121 -16.11 -6.67 67.26
CA ILE A 121 -16.75 -5.65 68.09
C ILE A 121 -18.13 -6.12 68.54
N ASN A 122 -18.94 -6.64 67.61
CA ASN A 122 -20.27 -7.17 67.93
C ASN A 122 -20.21 -8.38 68.89
N GLN A 123 -19.20 -9.23 68.75
CA GLN A 123 -18.99 -10.38 69.63
C GLN A 123 -18.54 -9.96 71.04
N VAL A 124 -17.62 -9.00 71.16
CA VAL A 124 -17.25 -8.43 72.47
C VAL A 124 -18.48 -7.78 73.10
N ARG A 125 -19.23 -6.98 72.34
CA ARG A 125 -20.44 -6.30 72.81
C ARG A 125 -21.49 -7.27 73.33
N SER A 126 -21.66 -8.44 72.70
CA SER A 126 -22.65 -9.44 73.13
C SER A 126 -22.22 -10.22 74.37
N THR A 127 -20.93 -10.49 74.55
CA THR A 127 -20.41 -11.25 75.70
C THR A 127 -20.13 -10.38 76.92
N LEU A 128 -20.00 -9.06 76.74
CA LEU A 128 -19.56 -8.10 77.77
C LEU A 128 -20.34 -8.11 79.09
N LYS A 129 -21.62 -8.51 79.07
CA LYS A 129 -22.48 -8.53 80.27
C LYS A 129 -22.62 -9.91 80.92
N ALA A 130 -22.39 -10.98 80.17
CA ALA A 130 -22.67 -12.35 80.63
C ALA A 130 -21.39 -13.14 80.89
N ASP A 131 -20.43 -13.11 79.96
CA ASP A 131 -19.14 -13.79 80.07
C ASP A 131 -18.06 -13.01 79.31
N PRO A 132 -17.52 -11.93 79.90
CA PRO A 132 -16.62 -11.01 79.21
C PRO A 132 -15.33 -11.73 78.78
N CYS A 133 -15.11 -11.89 77.47
CA CYS A 133 -13.92 -12.54 76.95
C CYS A 133 -13.48 -12.00 75.58
N CYS A 134 -12.18 -12.17 75.28
CA CYS A 134 -11.59 -11.82 73.99
C CYS A 134 -12.08 -12.76 72.88
N PRO A 135 -12.56 -12.24 71.73
CA PRO A 135 -13.12 -13.07 70.65
C PRO A 135 -12.07 -13.88 69.88
N LEU A 136 -10.78 -13.57 70.05
CA LEU A 136 -9.68 -14.25 69.35
C LEU A 136 -9.07 -15.38 70.18
N CYS A 137 -8.80 -15.11 71.47
CA CYS A 137 -8.10 -16.05 72.33
C CYS A 137 -8.95 -16.59 73.50
N TYR A 138 -10.20 -16.14 73.63
CA TYR A 138 -11.14 -16.54 74.69
C TYR A 138 -10.66 -16.26 76.12
N ARG A 139 -9.60 -15.45 76.30
CA ARG A 139 -9.19 -14.94 77.62
C ARG A 139 -10.31 -14.09 78.21
N LYS A 140 -10.67 -14.34 79.47
CA LYS A 140 -11.64 -13.52 80.20
C LYS A 140 -11.09 -12.12 80.49
N PHE A 141 -11.96 -11.12 80.42
CA PHE A 141 -11.62 -9.76 80.86
C PHE A 141 -11.78 -9.65 82.38
N ASP A 142 -10.81 -9.02 83.03
CA ASP A 142 -10.81 -8.83 84.48
C ASP A 142 -11.76 -7.69 84.88
N LYS A 143 -11.98 -6.74 83.97
CA LYS A 143 -12.91 -5.61 84.11
C LYS A 143 -13.67 -5.36 82.82
N GLN A 144 -14.92 -4.91 82.94
CA GLN A 144 -15.73 -4.51 81.77
C GLN A 144 -15.05 -3.43 80.92
N SER A 145 -14.31 -2.52 81.55
CA SER A 145 -13.55 -1.46 80.88
C SER A 145 -12.50 -1.98 79.88
N GLU A 146 -11.98 -3.20 80.08
CA GLU A 146 -11.02 -3.81 79.16
C GLU A 146 -11.68 -4.21 77.84
N GLY A 147 -12.88 -4.78 77.90
CA GLY A 147 -13.67 -5.09 76.70
C GLY A 147 -14.11 -3.83 75.95
N GLU A 148 -14.48 -2.77 76.66
CA GLU A 148 -14.79 -1.47 76.07
C GLU A 148 -13.57 -0.82 75.41
N GLN A 149 -12.39 -0.93 76.03
CA GLN A 149 -11.16 -0.44 75.43
C GLN A 149 -10.81 -1.21 74.16
N LEU A 150 -10.91 -2.55 74.18
CA LEU A 150 -10.66 -3.37 73.01
C LEU A 150 -11.61 -3.03 71.86
N MET A 151 -12.90 -2.77 72.13
CA MET A 151 -13.84 -2.30 71.12
C MET A 151 -13.40 -0.97 70.51
N ARG A 152 -13.01 0.03 71.34
CA ARG A 152 -12.50 1.32 70.84
C ARG A 152 -11.25 1.14 69.99
N ASP A 153 -10.31 0.30 70.41
CA ASP A 153 -9.08 0.04 69.66
C ASP A 153 -9.39 -0.58 68.29
N MET A 154 -10.34 -1.52 68.22
CA MET A 154 -10.81 -2.11 66.96
C MET A 154 -11.56 -1.10 66.08
N GLU A 155 -12.38 -0.22 66.67
CA GLU A 155 -13.07 0.86 65.94
C GLU A 155 -12.07 1.83 65.32
N LEU A 156 -10.96 2.14 66.01
CA LEU A 156 -9.87 2.97 65.47
C LEU A 156 -9.12 2.31 64.29
N GLN A 157 -9.11 0.96 64.20
CA GLN A 157 -8.53 0.27 63.05
C GLN A 157 -9.42 0.32 61.80
N ILE A 158 -10.73 0.53 61.96
CA ILE A 158 -11.64 0.66 60.83
C ILE A 158 -11.39 2.01 60.14
N LYS A 159 -10.89 1.96 58.90
CA LYS A 159 -10.71 3.18 58.11
C LYS A 159 -12.05 3.88 57.88
N GLY A 160 -12.02 5.20 58.05
CA GLY A 160 -13.18 6.06 57.90
C GLY A 160 -13.73 6.13 56.46
N PRO A 161 -14.94 6.69 56.30
CA PRO A 161 -15.64 6.76 55.03
C PRO A 161 -14.87 7.53 53.95
N GLU A 162 -14.12 8.57 54.32
CA GLU A 162 -13.31 9.35 53.37
C GLU A 162 -12.28 8.49 52.62
N TYR A 163 -11.62 7.56 53.33
CA TYR A 163 -10.64 6.66 52.73
C TYR A 163 -11.29 5.69 51.73
N ARG A 164 -12.50 5.21 52.04
CA ARG A 164 -13.28 4.34 51.14
C ARG A 164 -13.69 5.08 49.89
N SER A 165 -14.25 6.28 50.05
CA SER A 165 -14.65 7.13 48.93
C SER A 165 -13.45 7.46 48.04
N LYS A 166 -12.25 7.60 48.59
CA LYS A 166 -11.02 7.76 47.81
C LYS A 166 -10.71 6.51 46.99
N ILE A 167 -10.67 5.33 47.59
CA ILE A 167 -10.39 4.06 46.87
C ILE A 167 -11.44 3.80 45.79
N ASP A 168 -12.72 4.00 46.09
CA ASP A 168 -13.81 3.81 45.13
C ASP A 168 -13.68 4.76 43.93
N ARG A 169 -13.33 6.04 44.19
CA ARG A 169 -13.10 7.03 43.14
C ARG A 169 -11.88 6.64 42.29
N ASP A 170 -10.76 6.31 42.92
CA ASP A 170 -9.52 5.97 42.22
C ASP A 170 -9.70 4.69 41.37
N LEU A 171 -10.40 3.69 41.91
CA LEU A 171 -10.75 2.47 41.18
C LEU A 171 -11.68 2.77 40.01
N GLY A 172 -12.71 3.60 40.20
CA GLY A 172 -13.62 4.01 39.12
C GLY A 172 -12.88 4.71 37.98
N LEU A 173 -11.97 5.63 38.30
CA LEU A 173 -11.14 6.34 37.31
C LEU A 173 -10.20 5.38 36.55
N LEU A 174 -9.62 4.38 37.23
CA LEU A 174 -8.79 3.36 36.58
C LEU A 174 -9.61 2.45 35.66
N GLN A 175 -10.80 2.04 36.10
CA GLN A 175 -11.70 1.20 35.30
C GLN A 175 -12.19 1.94 34.05
N GLU A 176 -12.54 3.22 34.17
CA GLU A 176 -12.94 4.04 33.01
C GLU A 176 -11.80 4.16 32.00
N LYS A 177 -10.57 4.41 32.47
CA LYS A 177 -9.39 4.42 31.59
C LYS A 177 -9.16 3.07 30.94
N PHE A 178 -9.33 1.97 31.69
CA PHE A 178 -9.13 0.61 31.18
C PHE A 178 -10.13 0.28 30.08
N GLU A 179 -11.40 0.62 30.27
CA GLU A 179 -12.45 0.44 29.28
C GLU A 179 -12.19 1.26 28.01
N LYS A 180 -11.80 2.54 28.16
CA LYS A 180 -11.38 3.38 27.03
C LYS A 180 -10.23 2.74 26.26
N CYS A 181 -9.23 2.20 26.95
CA CYS A 181 -8.11 1.52 26.32
C CYS A 181 -8.56 0.25 25.57
N LEU A 182 -9.47 -0.54 26.13
CA LEU A 182 -10.01 -1.73 25.45
C LEU A 182 -10.75 -1.38 24.15
N ASN A 183 -11.46 -0.25 24.12
CA ASN A 183 -12.14 0.23 22.92
C ASN A 183 -11.16 0.63 21.79
N LEU A 184 -9.88 0.87 22.11
CA LEU A 184 -8.83 1.16 21.13
C LEU A 184 -8.17 -0.10 20.56
N LYS A 185 -8.50 -1.30 21.06
CA LYS A 185 -7.88 -2.55 20.60
C LYS A 185 -8.04 -2.76 19.09
N SER A 186 -9.24 -2.51 18.58
CA SER A 186 -9.53 -2.63 17.14
C SER A 186 -8.74 -1.61 16.34
N VAL A 187 -8.64 -0.38 16.82
CA VAL A 187 -7.86 0.71 16.19
C VAL A 187 -6.38 0.34 16.14
N ASN A 188 -5.82 -0.18 17.23
CA ASN A 188 -4.43 -0.63 17.27
C ASN A 188 -4.16 -1.80 16.31
N SER A 189 -5.05 -2.78 16.26
CA SER A 189 -4.93 -3.90 15.31
C SER A 189 -4.98 -3.42 13.86
N GLN A 190 -5.93 -2.54 13.52
CA GLN A 190 -6.03 -1.99 12.17
C GLN A 190 -4.82 -1.11 11.82
N LEU A 191 -4.27 -0.38 12.78
CA LEU A 191 -3.03 0.38 12.57
C LEU A 191 -1.86 -0.54 12.25
N GLN A 192 -1.70 -1.66 12.98
CA GLN A 192 -0.68 -2.67 12.69
C GLN A 192 -0.86 -3.25 11.29
N ASP A 193 -2.08 -3.63 10.90
CA ASP A 193 -2.37 -4.14 9.56
C ASP A 193 -2.00 -3.12 8.47
N LEU A 194 -2.30 -1.83 8.70
CA LEU A 194 -1.93 -0.74 7.80
C LEU A 194 -0.41 -0.59 7.66
N GLU A 195 0.32 -0.60 8.77
CA GLU A 195 1.76 -0.35 8.83
C GLU A 195 2.60 -1.53 8.33
N GLU A 196 2.21 -2.75 8.71
CA GLU A 196 2.98 -3.97 8.44
C GLU A 196 2.61 -4.61 7.09
N THR A 197 1.36 -4.46 6.65
CA THR A 197 0.85 -5.21 5.49
C THR A 197 0.36 -4.30 4.35
N ASP A 198 -0.68 -3.49 4.57
CA ASP A 198 -1.37 -2.79 3.48
C ASP A 198 -0.47 -1.77 2.77
N ILE A 199 0.09 -0.82 3.53
CA ILE A 199 0.92 0.26 2.99
C ILE A 199 2.19 -0.29 2.31
N PRO A 200 2.96 -1.21 2.93
CA PRO A 200 4.10 -1.85 2.27
C PRO A 200 3.72 -2.58 0.98
N THR A 201 2.60 -3.31 0.98
CA THR A 201 2.14 -4.04 -0.20
C THR A 201 1.80 -3.10 -1.35
N LEU A 202 1.05 -2.03 -1.09
CA LEU A 202 0.73 -1.01 -2.09
C LEU A 202 1.99 -0.32 -2.63
N LYS A 203 2.93 0.03 -1.76
CA LYS A 203 4.23 0.61 -2.18
C LYS A 203 5.03 -0.33 -3.09
N ASN A 204 5.03 -1.63 -2.78
CA ASN A 204 5.72 -2.62 -3.60
C ASN A 204 5.03 -2.81 -4.96
N GLN A 205 3.70 -2.87 -4.99
CA GLN A 205 2.94 -2.92 -6.24
C GLN A 205 3.18 -1.69 -7.12
N MET A 206 3.21 -0.49 -6.53
CA MET A 206 3.53 0.74 -7.25
C MET A 206 4.95 0.70 -7.84
N LYS A 207 5.95 0.30 -7.05
CA LYS A 207 7.34 0.18 -7.53
C LYS A 207 7.45 -0.78 -8.71
N GLN A 208 6.75 -1.90 -8.67
CA GLN A 208 6.75 -2.86 -9.77
C GLN A 208 6.09 -2.27 -11.02
N LEU A 209 4.96 -1.59 -10.84
CA LEU A 209 4.25 -0.93 -11.94
C LEU A 209 5.06 0.22 -12.56
N ASP A 210 5.78 0.99 -11.76
CA ASP A 210 6.69 2.05 -12.23
C ASP A 210 7.79 1.46 -13.14
N LYS A 211 8.37 0.31 -12.76
CA LYS A 211 9.37 -0.39 -13.60
C LYS A 211 8.76 -0.82 -14.94
N GLU A 212 7.60 -1.44 -14.91
CA GLU A 212 6.89 -1.89 -16.12
C GLU A 212 6.55 -0.70 -17.05
N ILE A 213 6.15 0.44 -16.48
CA ILE A 213 5.89 1.67 -17.25
C ILE A 213 7.17 2.16 -17.92
N VAL A 214 8.30 2.18 -17.21
CA VAL A 214 9.59 2.61 -17.78
C VAL A 214 10.03 1.66 -18.91
N GLU A 215 9.91 0.35 -18.71
CA GLU A 215 10.24 -0.67 -19.71
C GLU A 215 9.39 -0.50 -20.98
N LEU A 216 8.08 -0.29 -20.84
CA LEU A 216 7.19 -0.04 -21.97
C LEU A 216 7.48 1.29 -22.68
N LYS A 217 7.82 2.35 -21.94
CA LYS A 217 8.22 3.65 -22.53
C LYS A 217 9.50 3.52 -23.36
N ASN A 218 10.47 2.78 -22.86
CA ASN A 218 11.71 2.51 -23.60
C ASN A 218 11.40 1.71 -24.87
N LYS A 219 10.62 0.63 -24.77
CA LYS A 219 10.19 -0.17 -25.92
C LYS A 219 9.42 0.64 -26.96
N GLN A 220 8.53 1.54 -26.52
CA GLN A 220 7.82 2.45 -27.42
C GLN A 220 8.80 3.35 -28.17
N THR A 221 9.76 3.95 -27.44
CA THR A 221 10.77 4.84 -28.03
C THR A 221 11.64 4.12 -29.06
N ASP A 222 12.02 2.87 -28.78
CA ASP A 222 12.83 2.06 -29.71
C ASP A 222 12.05 1.71 -30.99
N LEU A 223 10.78 1.33 -30.87
CA LEU A 223 9.91 1.07 -32.03
C LEU A 223 9.61 2.33 -32.83
N GLU A 224 9.44 3.48 -32.18
CA GLU A 224 9.27 4.78 -32.86
C GLU A 224 10.53 5.18 -33.63
N LYS A 225 11.72 4.91 -33.10
CA LYS A 225 12.99 5.08 -33.83
C LYS A 225 13.09 4.12 -35.01
N GLU A 226 12.78 2.84 -34.81
CA GLU A 226 12.76 1.84 -35.88
C GLU A 226 11.80 2.24 -37.02
N LEU A 227 10.59 2.68 -36.67
CA LEU A 227 9.59 3.18 -37.62
C LEU A 227 10.10 4.40 -38.40
N ASN A 228 10.81 5.32 -37.75
CA ASN A 228 11.33 6.50 -38.43
C ASN A 228 12.52 6.17 -39.33
N ASP A 229 13.53 5.50 -38.78
CA ASP A 229 14.82 5.28 -39.43
C ASP A 229 14.73 4.22 -40.53
N GLN A 230 14.02 3.11 -40.29
CA GLN A 230 14.00 1.96 -41.19
C GLN A 230 12.82 1.97 -42.16
N ILE A 231 11.76 2.72 -41.87
CA ILE A 231 10.53 2.67 -42.66
C ILE A 231 10.13 4.03 -43.23
N THR A 232 9.99 5.06 -42.38
CA THR A 232 9.48 6.37 -42.81
C THR A 232 10.45 7.06 -43.76
N SER A 233 11.73 7.15 -43.38
CA SER A 233 12.77 7.74 -44.22
C SER A 233 12.92 6.98 -45.57
N PRO A 234 13.00 5.63 -45.61
CA PRO A 234 13.00 4.90 -46.88
C PRO A 234 11.72 5.05 -47.71
N LEU A 235 10.54 5.15 -47.11
CA LEU A 235 9.29 5.41 -47.84
C LEU A 235 9.28 6.81 -48.47
N GLU A 236 9.78 7.83 -47.77
CA GLU A 236 9.94 9.18 -48.32
C GLU A 236 10.90 9.17 -49.52
N GLN A 237 12.00 8.43 -49.40
CA GLN A 237 12.95 8.23 -50.49
C GLN A 237 12.29 7.52 -51.69
N CYS A 238 11.48 6.49 -51.45
CA CYS A 238 10.70 5.83 -52.50
C CYS A 238 9.79 6.82 -53.25
N GLU A 239 9.04 7.66 -52.52
CA GLU A 239 8.13 8.63 -53.14
C GLU A 239 8.88 9.68 -53.97
N GLN A 240 10.11 10.06 -53.59
CA GLN A 240 10.95 10.97 -54.37
C GLN A 240 11.38 10.40 -55.72
N VAL A 241 11.62 9.09 -55.82
CA VAL A 241 12.09 8.43 -57.07
C VAL A 241 10.99 7.79 -57.90
N LYS A 242 9.78 7.68 -57.35
CA LYS A 242 8.65 6.96 -57.93
C LYS A 242 8.29 7.40 -59.35
N THR A 243 8.17 8.71 -59.57
CA THR A 243 7.82 9.27 -60.89
C THR A 243 8.88 8.94 -61.93
N ASP A 244 10.15 9.03 -61.56
CA ASP A 244 11.27 8.73 -62.45
C ASP A 244 11.36 7.24 -62.76
N ILE A 245 11.08 6.36 -61.79
CA ILE A 245 11.03 4.91 -62.00
C ILE A 245 9.86 4.52 -62.92
N ILE A 246 8.69 5.16 -62.79
CA ILE A 246 7.55 4.97 -63.71
C ILE A 246 7.94 5.38 -65.12
N MET A 247 8.60 6.52 -65.27
CA MET A 247 9.04 7.05 -66.56
C MET A 247 10.12 6.15 -67.20
N LEU A 248 11.08 5.68 -66.41
CA LEU A 248 12.09 4.72 -66.85
C LEU A 248 11.46 3.42 -67.34
N ASN A 249 10.46 2.89 -66.62
CA ASN A 249 9.75 1.69 -67.04
C ASN A 249 9.03 1.88 -68.39
N LYS A 250 8.41 3.05 -68.60
CA LYS A 250 7.79 3.39 -69.87
C LYS A 250 8.81 3.36 -71.02
N TYR A 251 9.97 4.01 -70.84
CA TYR A 251 11.03 4.02 -71.85
C TYR A 251 11.63 2.65 -72.11
N VAL A 252 11.78 1.82 -71.08
CA VAL A 252 12.24 0.44 -71.22
C VAL A 252 11.26 -0.40 -72.06
N VAL A 253 9.96 -0.24 -71.85
CA VAL A 253 8.92 -0.92 -72.64
C VAL A 253 8.92 -0.43 -74.09
N GLU A 254 8.98 0.89 -74.31
CA GLU A 254 9.06 1.48 -75.65
C GLU A 254 10.32 1.02 -76.40
N ARG A 255 11.48 0.97 -75.73
CA ARG A 255 12.73 0.47 -76.34
C ARG A 255 12.60 -0.98 -76.79
N LYS A 256 12.01 -1.86 -75.96
CA LYS A 256 11.77 -3.28 -76.32
C LYS A 256 10.81 -3.43 -77.51
N ASP A 257 9.78 -2.60 -77.58
CA ASP A 257 8.86 -2.57 -78.73
C ASP A 257 9.58 -2.14 -80.02
N PHE A 258 10.42 -1.10 -79.96
CA PHE A 258 11.26 -0.69 -81.09
C PHE A 258 12.27 -1.76 -81.51
N GLU A 259 12.96 -2.40 -80.57
CA GLU A 259 13.89 -3.52 -80.84
C GLU A 259 13.17 -4.68 -81.54
N THR A 260 11.95 -5.01 -81.10
CA THR A 260 11.12 -6.04 -81.73
C THR A 260 10.77 -5.66 -83.17
N LYS A 261 10.33 -4.42 -83.39
CA LYS A 261 10.00 -3.90 -84.73
C LYS A 261 11.20 -3.87 -85.67
N ILE A 262 12.37 -3.45 -85.18
CA ILE A 262 13.62 -3.46 -85.94
C ILE A 262 13.98 -4.89 -86.36
N THR A 263 13.88 -5.84 -85.43
CA THR A 263 14.16 -7.26 -85.69
C THR A 263 13.22 -7.83 -86.76
N ILE A 264 11.94 -7.45 -86.74
CA ILE A 264 10.96 -7.83 -87.76
C ILE A 264 11.29 -7.21 -89.12
N CYS A 265 11.72 -5.95 -89.17
CA CYS A 265 12.10 -5.29 -90.43
C CYS A 265 13.42 -5.77 -91.03
N GLN A 266 14.24 -6.49 -90.25
CA GLN A 266 15.52 -7.06 -90.69
C GLN A 266 15.41 -8.53 -91.16
N GLN A 267 14.22 -9.13 -91.07
CA GLN A 267 13.87 -10.45 -91.61
C GLN A 267 13.12 -10.32 -92.93
#